data_AF-A0A6P0Z609-F1
#
_entry.id   AF-A0A6P0Z609-F1
#
_cell.length_a   1.000
_cell.length_b   1.000
_cell.length_c   1.000
_cell.angle_alpha   90.00
_cell.angle_beta   90.00
_cell.angle_gamma   90.00
#
_symmetry.space_group_name_H-M   'P 1'
#
loop_
_entity.id
_entity.type
_entity.pdbx_description
1 polymer ?
#
loop_
_entity_poly.entity_id
_entity_poly.type
_entity_poly.pdbx_seq_one_letter_code
_entity_poly.pdbx_strand_id
1 'polypeptide(L)' 'MTTLFHHIQPAKKFRITVNTIAQLLNIPKHLIVRVECWKYVIFVHRRDCGGQFISYRKLEQWKNAVA' A
#
# COMPACT_ATOMS: atom_id res chain seq x y z
N MET A 1 18.01 7.02 2.30
CA MET A 1 16.79 6.35 2.83
C MET A 1 16.72 6.61 4.33
N THR A 2 15.55 6.82 4.94
CA THR A 2 15.46 7.17 6.37
C THR A 2 15.32 5.94 7.26
N THR A 3 15.62 6.10 8.54
CA THR A 3 15.53 5.08 9.61
C THR A 3 14.18 4.35 9.63
N LEU A 4 13.07 5.08 9.43
CA LEU A 4 11.71 4.51 9.35
C LEU A 4 11.55 3.50 8.21
N PHE A 5 12.11 3.78 7.03
CA PHE A 5 12.07 2.87 5.88
C PHE A 5 12.87 1.59 6.15
N HIS A 6 14.00 1.70 6.85
CA HIS A 6 14.84 0.57 7.22
C HIS A 6 14.20 -0.28 8.32
N HIS A 7 13.46 0.33 9.25
CA HIS A 7 12.80 -0.36 10.36
C HIS A 7 11.59 -1.18 9.92
N ILE A 8 10.76 -0.61 9.03
CA ILE A 8 9.58 -1.30 8.47
C ILE A 8 10.00 -2.44 7.51
N GLN A 9 11.23 -2.38 6.96
CA GLN A 9 11.76 -3.33 5.98
C GLN A 9 10.75 -3.71 4.89
N PRO A 10 10.19 -2.73 4.15
CA PRO A 10 9.01 -2.99 3.34
C PRO A 10 9.25 -4.09 2.28
N ALA A 11 10.45 -4.13 1.69
CA ALA A 11 10.83 -5.17 0.73
C ALA A 11 10.96 -6.59 1.32
N LYS A 12 11.25 -6.73 2.63
CA LYS A 12 11.43 -8.04 3.30
C LYS A 12 10.20 -8.50 4.08
N LYS A 13 9.43 -7.59 4.71
CA LYS A 13 8.28 -7.90 5.59
C LYS A 13 6.92 -7.48 5.03
N PHE A 14 6.88 -6.52 4.12
CA PHE A 14 5.65 -6.05 3.50
C PHE A 14 5.54 -6.58 2.06
N ARG A 15 5.15 -7.84 1.93
CA ARG A 15 4.60 -8.35 0.66
C ARG A 15 3.23 -7.73 0.45
N ILE A 16 3.19 -6.48 0.02
CA ILE A 16 1.96 -5.77 -0.31
C ILE A 16 1.53 -6.26 -1.67
N THR A 17 0.54 -7.15 -1.67
CA THR A 17 -0.06 -7.62 -2.91
C THR A 17 -1.13 -6.63 -3.37
N VAL A 18 -1.41 -6.60 -4.67
CA VAL A 18 -2.53 -5.85 -5.24
C VAL A 18 -3.85 -6.22 -4.55
N ASN A 19 -4.00 -7.49 -4.12
CA ASN A 19 -5.15 -7.97 -3.36
C ASN A 19 -5.29 -7.28 -2.00
N THR A 20 -4.19 -7.15 -1.27
CA THR A 20 -4.17 -6.49 0.04
C THR A 20 -4.52 -5.01 -0.09
N ILE A 21 -4.04 -4.35 -1.14
CA ILE A 21 -4.39 -2.96 -1.44
C ILE A 21 -5.88 -2.84 -1.78
N ALA A 22 -6.39 -3.74 -2.62
CA ALA A 22 -7.81 -3.77 -2.99
C ALA A 22 -8.72 -3.96 -1.77
N GLN A 23 -8.35 -4.83 -0.83
CA GLN A 23 -9.06 -5.04 0.44
C GLN A 23 -9.00 -3.81 1.35
N LEU A 24 -7.82 -3.21 1.52
CA LEU A 24 -7.63 -2.00 2.32
C LEU A 24 -8.49 -0.84 1.80
N LEU A 25 -8.50 -0.66 0.47
CA LEU A 25 -9.26 0.42 -0.18
C LEU A 25 -10.74 0.07 -0.37
N ASN A 26 -11.15 -1.16 -0.06
CA ASN A 26 -12.46 -1.73 -0.34
C ASN A 26 -12.90 -1.52 -1.80
N ILE A 27 -12.00 -1.84 -2.73
CA ILE A 27 -12.23 -1.71 -4.17
C ILE A 27 -12.02 -3.03 -4.91
N PRO A 28 -12.70 -3.22 -6.05
CA PRO A 28 -12.36 -4.29 -6.98
C PRO A 28 -10.94 -4.16 -7.52
N LYS A 29 -10.21 -5.29 -7.59
CA LYS A 29 -8.82 -5.35 -8.08
C LYS A 29 -8.66 -4.81 -9.51
N HIS A 30 -9.68 -4.98 -10.35
CA HIS A 30 -9.64 -4.53 -11.75
C HIS A 30 -9.59 -3.01 -11.89
N LEU A 31 -9.94 -2.26 -10.83
CA LEU A 31 -9.81 -0.80 -10.81
C LEU A 31 -8.37 -0.37 -10.56
N ILE A 32 -7.52 -1.23 -10.01
CA ILE A 32 -6.10 -0.93 -9.79
C ILE A 32 -5.35 -1.16 -11.10
N VAL A 33 -4.88 -0.07 -11.70
CA VAL A 33 -4.12 -0.10 -12.96
C VAL A 33 -2.65 -0.36 -12.69
N ARG A 34 -2.11 0.34 -11.70
CA ARG A 34 -0.67 0.35 -11.39
C ARG A 34 -0.49 0.63 -9.92
N VAL A 35 0.53 0.01 -9.34
CA VAL A 35 0.96 0.26 -7.97
C VAL A 35 2.44 0.59 -8.02
N GLU A 36 2.82 1.70 -7.39
CA GLU A 36 4.21 2.11 -7.27
C GLU A 36 4.57 2.28 -5.80
N CYS A 37 5.66 1.65 -5.40
CA CYS A 37 6.17 1.75 -4.05
C CYS A 37 7.20 2.88 -3.99
N TRP A 38 6.84 3.98 -3.34
CA TRP A 38 7.73 5.12 -3.15
C TRP A 38 8.32 5.08 -1.73
N LYS A 39 9.18 6.03 -1.39
CA LYS A 39 9.95 6.02 -0.12
C LYS A 39 9.08 6.00 1.14
N TYR A 40 7.90 6.63 1.14
CA TYR A 40 7.03 6.74 2.32
C TYR A 40 5.58 6.35 2.08
N VAL A 41 5.22 6.21 0.82
CA VAL A 41 3.86 6.02 0.36
C VAL A 41 3.86 4.98 -0.76
N ILE A 42 2.71 4.36 -0.92
CA ILE A 42 2.36 3.57 -2.08
C ILE A 42 1.42 4.40 -2.91
N PHE A 43 1.79 4.63 -4.15
CA PHE A 43 0.92 5.24 -5.12
C PHE A 43 0.12 4.15 -5.82
N VAL A 44 -1.20 4.25 -5.74
CA VAL A 44 -2.15 3.33 -6.36
C VAL A 44 -2.87 4.11 -7.43
N HIS A 45 -2.58 3.81 -8.69
CA HIS A 45 -3.31 4.37 -9.80
C HIS A 45 -4.62 3.60 -10.00
N ARG A 46 -5.75 4.26 -9.76
CA ARG A 46 -7.09 3.71 -9.92
C ARG A 46 -7.77 4.27 -11.18
N ARG A 47 -8.60 3.45 -11.83
CA ARG A 47 -9.37 3.85 -13.02
C ARG A 47 -10.53 4.80 -12.72
N ASP A 48 -11.07 4.72 -11.51
CA ASP A 48 -12.31 5.40 -11.12
C ASP A 48 -12.08 6.82 -10.58
N CYS A 49 -11.01 7.03 -9.80
CA CYS A 49 -10.72 8.30 -9.15
C CYS A 49 -9.29 8.81 -9.40
N GLY A 50 -8.52 8.15 -10.26
CA GLY A 50 -7.13 8.50 -10.54
C GLY A 50 -6.15 8.00 -9.48
N GLY A 51 -5.13 8.79 -9.17
CA GLY A 51 -4.05 8.41 -8.27
C GLY A 51 -4.38 8.54 -6.78
N GLN A 52 -4.12 7.50 -5.98
CA GLN A 52 -4.29 7.50 -4.54
C GLN A 52 -2.99 7.19 -3.81
N PHE A 53 -2.66 7.97 -2.78
CA PHE A 53 -1.48 7.75 -1.95
C PHE A 53 -1.86 7.05 -0.63
N ILE A 54 -1.10 6.02 -0.28
CA ILE A 54 -1.28 5.27 0.97
C ILE A 54 0.04 5.29 1.73
N SER A 55 0.05 5.80 2.96
CA SER A 55 1.26 5.74 3.79
C SER A 55 1.51 4.32 4.30
N TYR A 56 2.78 3.91 4.39
CA TYR A 56 3.13 2.60 4.95
C TYR A 56 2.63 2.42 6.40
N ARG A 57 2.59 3.51 7.19
CA ARG A 57 2.08 3.48 8.56
C ARG A 57 0.58 3.12 8.62
N LYS A 58 -0.22 3.68 7.71
CA LYS A 58 -1.66 3.36 7.63
C LYS A 58 -1.89 1.91 7.23
N LEU A 59 -1.05 1.40 6.33
CA LEU A 59 -1.03 -0.01 5.94
C LEU A 59 -0.66 -0.94 7.09
N GLU A 60 0.34 -0.58 7.90
CA GLU A 60 0.73 -1.33 9.09
C GLU A 60 -0.39 -1.40 10.13
N GLN A 61 -1.01 -0.25 10.43
CA GLN A 61 -2.14 -0.19 11.36
C GLN A 61 -3.32 -1.04 10.88
N TRP A 62 -3.64 -0.98 9.59
CA TRP A 62 -4.70 -1.82 9.02
C TRP A 62 -4.36 -3.30 9.11
N LYS A 63 -3.12 -3.71 8.79
CA LYS A 63 -2.70 -5.11 8.92
C LYS A 63 -2.83 -5.61 10.35
N ASN A 64 -2.46 -4.80 11.34
CA ASN A 64 -2.59 -5.16 12.76
C ASN A 64 -4.05 -5.18 13.23
N ALA A 65 -4.96 -4.47 12.59
CA ALA A 65 -6.40 -4.47 12.93
C ALA A 65 -7.17 -5.63 12.28
N VAL A 66 -6.63 -6.22 11.21
CA VAL A 66 -7.23 -7.35 10.47
C VAL A 66 -6.64 -8.70 10.88
N ALA A 67 -5.44 -8.71 11.49
CA ALA A 67 -4.81 -9.89 12.07
C ALA A 67 -5.40 -10.26 13.43
#